data_AF-A0A178Y6L9-F1
#
_entry.id   AF-A0A178Y6L9-F1
#
_cell.length_a   1.000
_cell.length_b   1.000
_cell.length_c   1.000
_cell.angle_alpha   90.00
_cell.angle_beta   90.00
_cell.angle_gamma   90.00
#
_symmetry.space_group_name_H-M   'P 1'
#
loop_
_entity.id
_entity.type
_entity.pdbx_description
1 polymer ?
#
loop_
_entity_poly.entity_id
_entity_poly.type
_entity_poly.pdbx_seq_one_letter_code
_entity_poly.pdbx_strand_id
1 'polypeptide(L)'
;MTEQSFVFYTSRLQGAMKEDRWAYTGIPDIFYHTHEEARADIIAMLTQVEDSPDETPGVHQIERIETLPVSKDTLVALLNEGMGAFIKSYEIVEIVG
;
A
#
# COMPACT_ATOMS: atom_id res chain seq x y z
N MET A 1 24.37 1.66 -16.53
CA MET A 1 23.95 1.09 -15.23
C MET A 1 22.50 0.68 -15.41
N THR A 2 22.13 -0.57 -15.10
CA THR A 2 20.72 -1.00 -15.12
C THR A 2 19.99 -0.34 -13.96
N GLU A 3 19.00 0.48 -14.25
CA GLU A 3 18.14 1.08 -13.23
C GLU A 3 17.31 -0.02 -12.55
N GLN A 4 17.31 -0.05 -11.22
CA GLN A 4 16.69 -1.11 -10.44
C GLN A 4 15.24 -0.72 -10.10
N SER A 5 14.28 -1.59 -10.44
CA SER A 5 12.92 -1.54 -9.89
C SER A 5 12.87 -2.29 -8.56
N PHE A 6 11.96 -1.87 -7.69
CA PHE A 6 11.74 -2.50 -6.38
C PHE A 6 10.30 -2.96 -6.22
N VAL A 7 10.11 -3.91 -5.32
CA VAL A 7 8.81 -4.45 -4.95
C VAL A 7 8.57 -4.13 -3.48
N PHE A 8 7.36 -3.64 -3.18
CA PHE A 8 6.90 -3.37 -1.82
C PHE A 8 5.47 -3.87 -1.67
N TYR A 9 4.97 -3.78 -0.44
CA TYR A 9 3.59 -4.11 -0.12
C TYR A 9 2.92 -2.93 0.59
N THR A 10 1.61 -2.81 0.45
CA THR A 10 0.78 -1.87 1.22
C THR A 10 -0.56 -2.54 1.52
N SER A 11 -1.35 -1.94 2.39
CA SER A 11 -2.68 -2.45 2.71
C SER A 11 -3.72 -1.34 2.71
N ARG A 12 -4.96 -1.73 2.43
CA ARG A 12 -6.10 -0.81 2.49
C ARG A 12 -7.37 -1.54 2.87
N LEU A 13 -8.35 -0.80 3.37
CA LEU A 13 -9.70 -1.31 3.61
C LEU A 13 -10.41 -1.62 2.27
N GLN A 14 -11.04 -2.78 2.18
CA GLN A 14 -11.87 -3.19 1.06
C GLN A 14 -13.05 -2.23 0.89
N GLY A 15 -13.33 -1.82 -0.34
CA GLY A 15 -14.40 -0.88 -0.63
C GLY A 15 -14.01 0.60 -0.49
N ALA A 16 -12.76 0.92 -0.15
CA ALA A 16 -12.19 2.25 -0.36
C ALA A 16 -12.09 2.54 -1.88
N MET A 17 -13.22 2.86 -2.51
CA MET A 17 -13.29 3.24 -3.91
C MET A 17 -12.72 4.65 -4.08
N LYS A 18 -11.58 4.75 -4.77
CA LYS A 18 -11.17 5.98 -5.43
C LYS A 18 -10.91 5.70 -6.89
N GLU A 19 -11.36 6.60 -7.75
CA GLU A 19 -11.09 6.60 -9.19
C GLU A 19 -9.57 6.73 -9.46
N ASP A 20 -8.80 7.19 -8.48
CA ASP A 20 -7.35 7.20 -8.46
C ASP A 20 -6.82 6.62 -7.13
N ARG A 21 -6.37 5.37 -7.16
CA ARG A 21 -5.83 4.63 -5.99
C ARG A 21 -4.63 5.35 -5.35
N TRP A 22 -3.84 6.05 -6.15
CA TRP A 22 -2.55 6.61 -5.74
C TRP A 22 -2.57 8.13 -5.56
N ALA A 23 -3.72 8.76 -5.80
CA ALA A 23 -3.93 10.16 -5.47
C ALA A 23 -3.72 10.39 -3.97
N TYR A 24 -2.92 11.40 -3.63
CA TYR A 24 -2.73 11.78 -2.24
C TYR A 24 -4.04 12.29 -1.64
N THR A 25 -4.49 11.63 -0.56
CA THR A 25 -5.81 11.88 0.04
C THR A 25 -5.74 12.72 1.32
N GLY A 26 -4.54 13.17 1.71
CA GLY A 26 -4.27 13.71 3.04
C GLY A 26 -3.83 12.65 4.06
N ILE A 27 -4.14 11.37 3.80
CA ILE A 27 -3.73 10.23 4.61
C ILE A 27 -2.71 9.43 3.81
N PRO A 28 -1.46 9.27 4.30
CA PRO A 28 -0.46 8.45 3.63
C PRO A 28 -0.76 6.96 3.79
N ASP A 29 -0.49 6.19 2.73
CA ASP A 29 -0.41 4.73 2.81
C ASP A 29 0.82 4.31 3.64
N ILE A 30 0.74 3.14 4.29
CA ILE A 30 1.89 2.49 4.91
C ILE A 30 2.47 1.48 3.93
N PHE A 31 3.79 1.51 3.75
CA PHE A 31 4.50 0.60 2.84
C PHE A 31 5.44 -0.32 3.63
N TYR A 32 5.51 -1.57 3.19
CA TYR A 32 6.26 -2.66 3.81
C TYR A 32 7.22 -3.29 2.80
N HIS A 33 8.32 -3.86 3.28
CA HIS A 33 9.29 -4.55 2.42
C HIS A 33 8.80 -5.94 2.02
N THR A 34 8.06 -6.60 2.92
CA THR A 34 7.57 -7.96 2.69
C THR A 34 6.06 -8.08 2.87
N HIS A 35 5.52 -9.14 2.29
CA HIS A 35 4.12 -9.51 2.43
C HIS A 35 3.80 -9.86 3.89
N GLU A 36 4.71 -10.55 4.56
CA GLU A 36 4.57 -10.98 5.95
C GLU A 36 4.50 -9.79 6.91
N GLU A 37 5.26 -8.73 6.67
CA GLU A 37 5.19 -7.48 7.44
C GLU A 37 3.81 -6.84 7.31
N ALA A 38 3.31 -6.69 6.08
CA ALA A 38 1.98 -6.12 5.82
C ALA A 38 0.87 -6.95 6.50
N ARG A 39 0.97 -8.29 6.39
CA ARG A 39 0.00 -9.21 6.99
C ARG A 39 0.03 -9.18 8.51
N ALA A 40 1.22 -9.16 9.11
CA ALA A 40 1.36 -9.10 10.56
C ALA A 40 0.76 -7.81 11.14
N ASP A 41 0.96 -6.68 10.46
CA ASP A 41 0.42 -5.39 10.88
C ASP A 41 -1.11 -5.35 10.81
N ILE A 42 -1.71 -5.86 9.71
CA ILE A 42 -3.17 -5.99 9.60
C ILE A 42 -3.73 -6.87 10.72
N ILE A 43 -3.12 -8.03 10.99
CA ILE A 43 -3.60 -8.93 12.05
C ILE A 43 -3.52 -8.26 13.42
N ALA A 44 -2.41 -7.58 13.71
CA ALA A 44 -2.24 -6.87 14.97
C ALA A 44 -3.30 -5.74 15.15
N MET A 45 -3.65 -5.05 14.06
CA MET A 45 -4.73 -4.07 14.05
C MET A 45 -6.10 -4.73 14.25
N LEU A 46 -6.42 -5.82 13.52
CA LEU A 46 -7.70 -6.51 13.66
C LEU A 46 -7.92 -7.06 15.07
N THR A 47 -6.88 -7.63 15.70
CA THR A 47 -6.97 -8.10 17.10
C THR A 47 -7.29 -6.97 18.07
N GLN A 48 -6.73 -5.77 17.88
CA GLN A 48 -7.06 -4.60 18.73
C GLN A 48 -8.51 -4.12 18.55
N VAL A 49 -9.04 -4.24 17.33
CA VAL A 49 -10.43 -3.90 17.01
C VAL A 49 -11.39 -4.92 17.62
N GLU A 50 -11.08 -6.22 17.53
CA GLU A 50 -11.90 -7.29 18.16
C GLU A 50 -12.02 -7.15 19.68
N ASP A 51 -10.97 -6.64 20.34
CA ASP A 51 -10.99 -6.33 21.78
C ASP A 51 -11.84 -5.10 22.13
N SER A 52 -12.34 -4.36 21.12
CA SER A 52 -13.13 -3.14 21.27
C SER A 52 -14.61 -3.40 20.91
N PRO A 53 -15.55 -3.40 21.88
CA PRO A 53 -16.92 -3.84 21.68
C PRO A 53 -17.77 -2.95 20.73
N ASP A 54 -17.28 -1.75 20.42
CA ASP A 54 -17.98 -0.77 19.58
C ASP A 54 -17.46 -0.73 18.13
N GLU A 55 -16.42 -1.50 17.81
CA GLU A 55 -15.80 -1.50 16.48
C GLU A 55 -15.98 -2.84 15.77
N THR A 56 -16.23 -2.81 14.46
CA THR A 56 -16.29 -4.02 13.63
C THR A 56 -15.01 -4.09 12.80
N PRO A 57 -14.24 -5.20 12.87
CA PRO A 57 -13.05 -5.37 12.04
C PRO A 57 -13.43 -5.30 10.56
N GLY A 58 -12.73 -4.44 9.83
CA GLY A 58 -12.88 -4.31 8.40
C GLY A 58 -12.17 -5.43 7.64
N VAL A 59 -12.52 -5.64 6.37
CA VAL A 59 -11.77 -6.52 5.46
C VAL A 59 -10.68 -5.71 4.77
N HIS A 60 -9.43 -6.12 4.87
CA HIS A 60 -8.27 -5.45 4.27
C HIS A 60 -7.77 -6.20 3.03
N GLN A 61 -7.21 -5.46 2.09
CA GLN A 61 -6.54 -5.96 0.89
C GLN A 61 -5.06 -5.66 1.00
N ILE A 62 -4.21 -6.68 0.84
CA ILE A 62 -2.76 -6.49 0.68
C ILE A 62 -2.47 -6.32 -0.80
N GLU A 63 -1.77 -5.25 -1.14
CA GLU A 63 -1.37 -4.90 -2.49
C GLU A 63 0.14 -5.04 -2.62
N ARG A 64 0.58 -5.81 -3.61
CA ARG A 64 1.98 -5.83 -4.07
C ARG A 64 2.15 -4.72 -5.10
N ILE A 65 3.15 -3.86 -4.90
CA ILE A 65 3.48 -2.78 -5.85
C ILE A 65 4.87 -3.02 -6.46
N GLU A 66 5.04 -2.61 -7.71
CA GLU A 66 6.32 -2.54 -8.38
C GLU A 66 6.61 -1.08 -8.77
N THR A 67 7.81 -0.58 -8.46
CA THR A 67 8.22 0.77 -8.83
C THR A 67 8.66 0.82 -10.29
N LEU A 68 8.54 2.01 -10.90
CA LEU A 68 9.39 2.34 -12.04
C LEU A 68 10.87 2.18 -11.65
N PRO A 69 11.78 1.97 -12.61
CA PRO A 69 13.20 1.93 -12.32
C PRO A 69 13.64 3.21 -11.60
N VAL A 70 14.41 3.04 -10.51
CA VAL A 70 14.81 4.19 -9.69
C VAL A 70 15.87 4.99 -10.43
N SER A 71 15.50 6.23 -10.74
CA SER A 71 16.32 7.21 -11.43
C SER A 71 16.08 8.59 -10.81
N LYS A 72 16.90 9.59 -11.17
CA LYS A 72 16.66 10.96 -10.72
C LYS A 72 15.30 11.47 -11.19
N ASP A 73 14.90 11.12 -12.41
CA ASP A 73 13.65 11.59 -13.01
C ASP A 73 12.43 10.97 -12.30
N THR A 74 12.47 9.67 -12.01
CA THR A 74 11.37 9.00 -11.28
C THR A 74 11.27 9.46 -9.82
N LEU A 75 12.39 9.80 -9.19
CA LEU A 75 12.38 10.42 -7.86
C LEU A 75 11.81 11.85 -7.89
N VAL A 76 12.11 12.66 -8.90
CA VAL A 76 11.50 14.00 -9.05
C VAL A 76 9.99 13.89 -9.27
N ALA A 77 9.54 12.93 -10.09
CA ALA A 77 8.12 12.64 -10.28
C ALA A 77 7.44 12.24 -8.96
N LEU A 78 8.06 11.34 -8.18
CA LEU A 78 7.57 10.96 -6.85
C LEU A 78 7.39 12.18 -5.92
N LEU A 79 8.37 13.08 -5.89
CA LEU A 79 8.35 14.23 -4.98
C LEU A 79 7.31 15.30 -5.38
N ASN A 80 7.05 15.47 -6.67
CA ASN A 80 6.13 16.51 -7.16
C ASN A 80 4.70 15.99 -7.39
N GLU A 81 4.54 14.74 -7.79
CA GLU A 81 3.26 14.16 -8.25
C GLU A 81 2.77 13.01 -7.33
N GLY A 82 3.64 12.46 -6.48
CA GLY A 82 3.31 11.40 -5.54
C GLY A 82 3.45 9.99 -6.11
N MET A 83 2.89 9.01 -5.39
CA MET A 83 3.10 7.59 -5.65
C MET A 83 2.60 7.13 -7.02
N GLY A 84 1.52 7.74 -7.54
CA GLY A 84 0.95 7.37 -8.84
C GLY A 84 1.93 7.53 -10.01
N ALA A 85 2.83 8.51 -9.94
CA ALA A 85 3.86 8.73 -10.94
C ALA A 85 5.11 7.84 -10.77
N PHE A 86 5.23 7.14 -9.64
CA PHE A 86 6.37 6.30 -9.30
C PHE A 86 6.07 4.79 -9.40
N ILE A 87 4.80 4.40 -9.32
CA ILE A 87 4.36 3.01 -9.39
C ILE A 87 4.19 2.59 -10.85
N LYS A 88 4.82 1.47 -11.20
CA LYS A 88 4.71 0.85 -12.51
C LYS A 88 3.47 -0.03 -12.61
N SER A 89 3.21 -0.81 -11.56
CA SER A 89 2.07 -1.73 -11.48
C SER A 89 1.76 -2.07 -10.03
N TYR A 90 0.55 -2.55 -9.80
CA TYR A 90 0.16 -3.14 -8.52
C TYR A 90 -0.82 -4.28 -8.73
N GLU A 91 -0.89 -5.17 -7.74
CA GLU A 91 -1.75 -6.36 -7.72
C GLU A 91 -2.26 -6.58 -6.29
N ILE A 92 -3.53 -6.97 -6.14
CA ILE A 92 -4.06 -7.44 -4.85
C ILE A 92 -3.63 -8.90 -4.68
N VAL A 93 -2.82 -9.18 -3.66
CA VAL A 93 -2.22 -10.51 -3.45
C VAL A 93 -2.85 -11.29 -2.29
N GLU A 94 -3.49 -10.61 -1.34
CA GLU A 94 -4.24 -11.24 -0.24
C GLU A 94 -5.43 -10.38 0.18
N ILE A 95 -6.48 -11.03 0.67
CA ILE A 95 -7.61 -10.41 1.37
C ILE A 95 -7.60 -10.98 2.79
N VAL A 96 -7.56 -10.10 3.80
CA VAL A 96 -7.47 -10.44 5.22
C VAL A 96 -8.65 -9.79 5.95
N GLY A 97 -9.42 -10.55 6.72
CA GLY A 97 -10.56 -10.05 7.49
C GLY A 97 -11.17 -11.14 8.35
#